data_AF-A0A498FMP0-F1
#
_entry.id   AF-A0A498FMP0-F1
#
_cell.length_a   1.000
_cell.length_b   1.000
_cell.length_c   1.000
_cell.angle_alpha   90.00
_cell.angle_beta   90.00
_cell.angle_gamma   90.00
#
_symmetry.space_group_name_H-M   'P 1'
#
loop_
_entity.id
_entity.type
_entity.pdbx_description
1 polymer ?
#
loop_
_entity_poly.entity_id
_entity_poly.type
_entity_poly.pdbx_seq_one_letter_code
_entity_poly.pdbx_strand_id
1 'polypeptide(L)'
;MSWVVVARKDFQDARLSRGLWAVTGLFVLMSVGFAVLYGTVPAVSQDIGEVSTLGFLTLLIGAVTLFVSIAAIVVGAGAIAGERASGSGKLLLGFPHSRADVVLGKLVGRTAVLGAAIVVGLTITLVVALALFDSFAPVDYAVFTAMTLVLALVYIGVMVAISATTGSGGRAMAFGIGAFVVLEILADIVPLAALFVVNGFSVPSGGAAVPAWVAFLNVITPSTAYTNALGWFLGDGSATAAALGAQLAGPVPFYLTGWASMAVLAAWLVVPLALGYRRFARADL
;
A
#
# COMPACT_ATOMS: atom_id res chain seq x y z
N MET A 1 13.49 -22.89 -13.73
CA MET A 1 13.52 -23.37 -12.33
C MET A 1 12.67 -22.42 -11.50
N SER A 2 11.89 -22.93 -10.53
CA SER A 2 10.72 -22.19 -10.06
C SER A 2 11.02 -21.20 -8.92
N TRP A 3 10.81 -19.91 -9.17
CA TRP A 3 10.61 -18.85 -8.15
C TRP A 3 9.73 -19.29 -6.96
N VAL A 4 8.82 -20.26 -7.18
CA VAL A 4 7.97 -20.92 -6.18
C VAL A 4 8.75 -21.51 -5.00
N VAL A 5 9.92 -22.11 -5.24
CA VAL A 5 10.73 -22.71 -4.16
C VAL A 5 11.30 -21.62 -3.25
N VAL A 6 11.78 -20.52 -3.84
CA VAL A 6 12.30 -19.36 -3.10
C VAL A 6 11.17 -18.73 -2.29
N ALA A 7 10.00 -18.51 -2.91
CA ALA A 7 8.83 -17.95 -2.23
C ALA A 7 8.36 -18.82 -1.06
N ARG A 8 8.29 -20.16 -1.26
CA ARG A 8 7.88 -21.10 -0.21
C ARG A 8 8.83 -21.07 0.98
N LYS A 9 10.14 -21.07 0.73
CA LYS A 9 11.14 -20.97 1.79
C LYS A 9 10.98 -19.68 2.58
N ASP A 10 10.94 -18.53 1.88
CA ASP A 10 10.88 -17.22 2.53
C ASP A 10 9.61 -17.06 3.37
N PHE A 11 8.47 -17.61 2.92
CA PHE A 11 7.25 -17.68 3.69
C PHE A 11 7.35 -18.58 4.92
N GLN A 12 7.95 -19.77 4.80
CA GLN A 12 8.14 -20.70 5.91
C GLN A 12 9.05 -20.13 6.99
N ASP A 13 10.16 -19.51 6.58
CA ASP A 13 11.09 -18.84 7.49
C ASP A 13 10.41 -17.67 8.21
N ALA A 14 9.56 -16.92 7.49
CA ALA A 14 8.79 -15.82 8.08
C ALA A 14 7.69 -16.27 9.04
N ARG A 15 7.04 -17.43 8.80
CA ARG A 15 5.97 -17.98 9.66
C ARG A 15 6.41 -18.17 11.11
N LEU A 16 7.68 -18.52 11.31
CA LEU A 16 8.26 -18.77 12.62
C LEU A 16 8.91 -17.51 13.23
N SER A 17 8.96 -16.41 12.49
CA SER A 17 9.58 -15.18 12.95
C SER A 17 8.68 -14.42 13.92
N ARG A 18 9.26 -13.90 15.01
CA ARG A 18 8.55 -13.01 15.96
C ARG A 18 8.06 -11.73 15.27
N GLY A 19 8.75 -11.29 14.21
CA GLY A 19 8.38 -10.11 13.43
C GLY A 19 7.04 -10.26 12.71
N LEU A 20 6.77 -11.41 12.10
CA LEU A 20 5.47 -11.66 11.48
C LEU A 20 4.34 -11.61 12.52
N TRP A 21 4.50 -12.27 13.66
CA TRP A 21 3.50 -12.26 14.72
C TRP A 21 3.27 -10.86 15.30
N ALA A 22 4.32 -10.04 15.41
CA ALA A 22 4.19 -8.65 15.82
C ALA A 22 3.41 -7.82 14.79
N VAL A 23 3.70 -7.96 13.50
CA VAL A 23 2.99 -7.25 12.42
C VAL A 23 1.52 -7.69 12.36
N THR A 24 1.25 -9.00 12.41
CA THR A 24 -0.12 -9.53 12.46
C THR A 24 -0.87 -9.05 13.69
N GLY A 25 -0.26 -9.15 14.88
CA GLY A 25 -0.87 -8.72 16.13
C GLY A 25 -1.19 -7.23 16.13
N LEU A 26 -0.27 -6.39 15.63
CA LEU A 26 -0.47 -4.96 15.49
C LEU A 26 -1.61 -4.65 14.51
N PHE A 27 -1.65 -5.33 13.36
CA PHE A 27 -2.72 -5.13 12.38
C PHE A 27 -4.09 -5.54 12.92
N VAL A 28 -4.17 -6.71 13.58
CA VAL A 28 -5.40 -7.20 14.24
C VAL A 28 -5.86 -6.20 15.29
N LEU A 29 -4.96 -5.78 16.18
CA LEU A 29 -5.28 -4.83 17.24
C LEU A 29 -5.79 -3.51 16.67
N MET A 30 -5.13 -2.98 15.65
CA MET A 30 -5.54 -1.76 14.97
C MET A 30 -6.91 -1.93 14.30
N SER A 31 -7.08 -2.91 13.42
CA SER A 31 -8.30 -3.11 12.64
C SER A 31 -9.52 -3.46 13.50
N VAL A 32 -9.36 -4.34 14.49
CA VAL A 32 -10.41 -4.64 15.48
C VAL A 32 -10.69 -3.45 16.37
N GLY A 33 -9.65 -2.74 16.84
CA GLY A 33 -9.80 -1.54 17.65
C GLY A 33 -10.62 -0.46 16.93
N PHE A 34 -10.35 -0.23 15.65
CA PHE A 34 -11.14 0.66 14.81
C PHE A 34 -12.58 0.18 14.63
N ALA A 35 -12.81 -1.12 14.43
CA ALA A 35 -14.16 -1.67 14.30
C ALA A 35 -14.99 -1.52 15.58
N VAL A 36 -14.39 -1.81 16.74
CA VAL A 36 -15.04 -1.61 18.04
C VAL A 36 -15.32 -0.14 18.28
N LEU A 37 -14.33 0.73 18.03
CA LEU A 37 -14.49 2.18 18.20
C LEU A 37 -15.64 2.71 17.33
N TYR A 38 -15.67 2.34 16.06
CA TYR A 38 -16.70 2.76 15.12
C TYR A 38 -18.09 2.23 15.50
N GLY A 39 -18.20 0.97 15.94
CA GLY A 39 -19.47 0.36 16.31
C GLY A 39 -20.02 0.77 17.68
N THR A 40 -19.19 1.29 18.59
CA THR A 40 -19.61 1.55 20.00
C THR A 40 -19.54 3.01 20.42
N VAL A 41 -18.80 3.87 19.71
CA VAL A 41 -18.66 5.28 20.05
C VAL A 41 -19.46 6.13 19.06
N PRO A 42 -20.62 6.67 19.45
CA PRO A 42 -21.47 7.45 18.55
C PRO A 42 -20.74 8.63 17.91
N ALA A 43 -19.84 9.31 18.63
CA ALA A 43 -19.08 10.44 18.07
C ALA A 43 -18.19 10.05 16.87
N VAL A 44 -17.87 8.76 16.70
CA VAL A 44 -17.03 8.25 15.59
C VAL A 44 -17.90 7.79 14.41
N SER A 45 -19.13 7.33 14.67
CA SER A 45 -20.06 6.90 13.64
C SER A 45 -21.01 8.01 13.14
N GLN A 46 -21.33 9.00 13.99
CA GLN A 46 -22.31 10.05 13.71
C GLN A 46 -21.94 10.96 12.53
N ASP A 47 -20.65 11.23 12.30
CA ASP A 47 -20.20 12.00 11.14
C ASP A 47 -20.37 11.24 9.81
N ILE A 48 -20.62 9.93 9.87
CA ILE A 48 -20.69 9.02 8.70
C ILE A 48 -22.11 8.46 8.48
N GLY A 49 -23.05 8.72 9.40
CA GLY A 49 -24.45 8.27 9.32
C GLY A 49 -24.72 7.00 10.12
N GLU A 50 -25.33 5.99 9.49
CA GLU A 50 -25.56 4.67 10.10
C GLU A 50 -24.26 3.87 10.24
N VAL A 51 -24.18 3.02 11.28
CA VAL A 51 -23.04 2.11 11.51
C VAL A 51 -23.01 1.05 10.41
N SER A 52 -22.28 1.35 9.35
CA SER A 52 -22.27 0.57 8.11
C SER A 52 -20.87 0.09 7.77
N THR A 53 -20.81 -0.99 6.98
CA THR A 53 -19.53 -1.51 6.47
C THR A 53 -18.78 -0.46 5.64
N LEU A 54 -19.48 0.26 4.76
CA LEU A 54 -18.85 1.28 3.90
C LEU A 54 -18.25 2.42 4.72
N GLY A 55 -18.97 2.91 5.74
CA GLY A 55 -18.46 3.94 6.63
C GLY A 55 -17.24 3.49 7.43
N PHE A 56 -17.27 2.27 7.97
CA PHE A 56 -16.12 1.66 8.64
C PHE A 56 -14.90 1.55 7.71
N LEU A 57 -15.09 1.03 6.50
CA LEU A 57 -14.00 0.85 5.54
C LEU A 57 -13.37 2.20 5.17
N THR A 58 -14.19 3.24 4.97
CA THR A 58 -13.72 4.61 4.68
C THR A 58 -12.82 5.14 5.78
N LEU A 59 -13.21 4.94 7.05
CA LEU A 59 -12.42 5.29 8.23
C LEU A 59 -11.13 4.46 8.33
N LEU A 60 -11.16 3.19 7.92
CA LEU A 60 -10.02 2.29 7.99
C LEU A 60 -8.93 2.57 6.92
N ILE A 61 -9.28 3.20 5.78
CA ILE A 61 -8.36 3.46 4.65
C ILE A 61 -7.06 4.10 5.13
N GLY A 62 -7.13 5.22 5.86
CA GLY A 62 -5.94 5.97 6.28
C GLY A 62 -5.05 5.21 7.25
N ALA A 63 -5.64 4.41 8.14
CA ALA A 63 -4.88 3.56 9.06
C ALA A 63 -4.18 2.42 8.29
N VAL A 64 -4.84 1.84 7.30
CA VAL A 64 -4.30 0.77 6.46
C VAL A 64 -3.18 1.25 5.55
N THR A 65 -3.28 2.42 4.92
CA THR A 65 -2.20 2.95 4.06
C THR A 65 -0.92 3.17 4.84
N LEU A 66 -1.01 3.80 6.03
CA LEU A 66 0.12 4.01 6.92
C LEU A 66 0.69 2.69 7.45
N PHE A 67 -0.18 1.76 7.87
CA PHE A 67 0.26 0.46 8.34
C PHE A 67 1.01 -0.31 7.26
N VAL A 68 0.44 -0.42 6.06
CA VAL A 68 1.00 -1.21 4.96
C VAL A 68 2.33 -0.64 4.50
N SER A 69 2.45 0.68 4.37
CA SER A 69 3.69 1.34 3.95
C SER A 69 4.82 1.11 4.95
N ILE A 70 4.56 1.23 6.26
CA ILE A 70 5.54 0.97 7.32
C ILE A 70 5.87 -0.53 7.42
N ALA A 71 4.85 -1.39 7.44
CA ALA A 71 5.02 -2.84 7.54
C ALA A 71 5.82 -3.39 6.36
N ALA A 72 5.64 -2.84 5.16
CA ALA A 72 6.42 -3.21 4.00
C ALA A 72 7.92 -2.90 4.14
N ILE A 73 8.30 -1.82 4.82
CA ILE A 73 9.71 -1.53 5.12
C ILE A 73 10.27 -2.60 6.06
N VAL A 74 9.57 -2.88 7.16
CA VAL A 74 10.00 -3.86 8.17
C VAL A 74 10.15 -5.25 7.56
N VAL A 75 9.17 -5.66 6.76
CA VAL A 75 9.15 -6.99 6.12
C VAL A 75 10.12 -7.05 4.95
N GLY A 76 10.20 -6.01 4.12
CA GLY A 76 10.89 -6.02 2.83
C GLY A 76 12.34 -5.55 2.85
N ALA A 77 12.79 -4.77 3.84
CA ALA A 77 14.13 -4.17 3.81
C ALA A 77 15.26 -5.20 3.73
N GLY A 78 15.12 -6.29 4.47
CA GLY A 78 16.07 -7.40 4.48
C GLY A 78 15.96 -8.39 3.32
N ALA A 79 14.98 -8.24 2.40
CA ALA A 79 14.63 -9.28 1.44
C ALA A 79 15.81 -9.74 0.55
N ILE A 80 16.64 -8.80 0.08
CA ILE A 80 17.83 -9.08 -0.75
C ILE A 80 19.10 -8.59 -0.06
N ALA A 81 19.08 -7.39 0.50
CA ALA A 81 20.23 -6.78 1.16
C ALA A 81 20.69 -7.53 2.42
N GLY A 82 19.76 -8.19 3.13
CA GLY A 82 20.07 -9.00 4.30
C GLY A 82 20.86 -10.27 3.96
N GLU A 83 20.47 -10.97 2.89
CA GLU A 83 21.14 -12.19 2.44
C GLU A 83 22.51 -11.94 1.80
N ARG A 84 22.70 -10.76 1.20
CA ARG A 84 24.01 -10.32 0.72
C ARG A 84 24.96 -10.01 1.88
N ALA A 85 24.48 -9.29 2.89
CA ALA A 85 25.28 -8.91 4.04
C ALA A 85 25.69 -10.13 4.90
N SER A 86 24.85 -11.16 4.99
CA SER A 86 25.15 -12.39 5.73
C SER A 86 26.02 -13.40 4.95
N GLY A 87 26.37 -13.12 3.69
CA GLY A 87 27.10 -14.05 2.82
C GLY A 87 26.27 -15.23 2.30
N SER A 88 25.01 -15.38 2.75
CA SER A 88 24.08 -16.41 2.27
C SER A 88 23.81 -16.33 0.76
N GLY A 89 23.95 -15.14 0.16
CA GLY A 89 23.83 -14.96 -1.29
C GLY A 89 24.81 -15.83 -2.10
N LYS A 90 26.00 -16.14 -1.55
CA LYS A 90 26.99 -17.01 -2.21
C LYS A 90 26.60 -18.49 -2.17
N LEU A 91 25.89 -18.92 -1.12
CA LEU A 91 25.34 -20.28 -1.02
C LEU A 91 24.08 -20.47 -1.89
N LEU A 92 23.26 -19.43 -2.04
CA LEU A 92 22.07 -19.44 -2.92
C LEU A 92 22.42 -19.39 -4.41
N LEU A 93 23.54 -18.76 -4.79
CA LEU A 93 24.08 -18.76 -6.15
C LEU A 93 24.95 -19.98 -6.48
N GLY A 94 25.27 -20.82 -5.48
CA GLY A 94 25.85 -22.15 -5.70
C GLY A 94 24.85 -23.14 -6.34
N PHE A 95 23.57 -22.79 -6.37
CA PHE A 95 22.51 -23.51 -7.06
C PHE A 95 22.02 -22.72 -8.29
N PRO A 96 21.54 -23.40 -9.35
CA PRO A 96 21.21 -22.81 -10.66
C PRO A 96 19.92 -21.96 -10.66
N HIS A 97 19.85 -20.95 -9.79
CA HIS A 97 18.73 -20.00 -9.75
C HIS A 97 19.05 -18.73 -10.54
N SER A 98 18.15 -18.32 -11.44
CA SER A 98 18.32 -17.05 -12.14
C SER A 98 18.11 -15.88 -11.17
N ARG A 99 18.81 -14.77 -11.41
CA ARG A 99 18.63 -13.53 -10.62
C ARG A 99 17.17 -13.04 -10.64
N ALA A 100 16.42 -13.34 -11.70
CA ALA A 100 15.00 -13.00 -11.82
C ALA A 100 14.13 -13.86 -10.89
N ASP A 101 14.43 -15.16 -10.77
CA ASP A 101 13.71 -16.07 -9.86
C ASP A 101 13.87 -15.66 -8.40
N VAL A 102 15.03 -15.10 -8.02
CA VAL A 102 15.28 -14.57 -6.68
C VAL A 102 14.40 -13.35 -6.41
N VAL A 103 14.39 -12.36 -7.30
CA VAL A 103 13.60 -11.14 -7.12
C VAL A 103 12.10 -11.45 -7.06
N LEU A 104 11.59 -12.27 -8.00
CA LEU A 104 10.19 -12.68 -8.01
C LEU A 104 9.82 -13.54 -6.80
N GLY A 105 10.68 -14.49 -6.42
CA GLY A 105 10.48 -15.33 -5.24
C GLY A 105 10.41 -14.51 -3.95
N LYS A 106 11.27 -13.50 -3.82
CA LYS A 106 11.27 -12.58 -2.67
C LYS A 106 10.06 -11.66 -2.66
N LEU A 107 9.67 -11.11 -3.81
CA LEU A 107 8.44 -10.34 -3.94
C LEU A 107 7.25 -11.16 -3.45
N VAL A 108 7.02 -12.34 -4.04
CA VAL A 108 5.87 -13.18 -3.69
C VAL A 108 5.93 -13.66 -2.24
N GLY A 109 7.10 -14.09 -1.76
CA GLY A 109 7.28 -14.53 -0.37
C GLY A 109 6.93 -13.42 0.63
N ARG A 110 7.47 -12.21 0.43
CA ARG A 110 7.25 -11.07 1.33
C ARG A 110 5.82 -10.52 1.25
N THR A 111 5.24 -10.50 0.05
CA THR A 111 3.83 -10.14 -0.14
C THR A 111 2.92 -11.18 0.52
N ALA A 112 3.21 -12.47 0.44
CA ALA A 112 2.42 -13.50 1.11
C ALA A 112 2.48 -13.37 2.64
N VAL A 113 3.65 -12.99 3.19
CA VAL A 113 3.82 -12.75 4.63
C VAL A 113 2.96 -11.58 5.12
N LEU A 114 3.07 -10.41 4.47
CA LEU A 114 2.26 -9.25 4.83
C LEU A 114 0.76 -9.47 4.50
N GLY A 115 0.48 -10.10 3.36
CA GLY A 115 -0.88 -10.43 2.94
C GLY A 115 -1.58 -11.39 3.88
N ALA A 116 -0.88 -12.39 4.43
CA ALA A 116 -1.43 -13.28 5.46
C ALA A 116 -1.80 -12.50 6.74
N ALA A 117 -0.96 -11.56 7.17
CA ALA A 117 -1.26 -10.68 8.31
C ALA A 117 -2.53 -9.85 8.07
N ILE A 118 -2.65 -9.26 6.88
CA ILE A 118 -3.82 -8.49 6.45
C ILE A 118 -5.09 -9.35 6.42
N VAL A 119 -5.03 -10.52 5.78
CA VAL A 119 -6.19 -11.43 5.68
C VAL A 119 -6.62 -11.92 7.05
N VAL A 120 -5.69 -12.32 7.92
CA VAL A 120 -6.02 -12.75 9.28
C VAL A 120 -6.65 -11.61 10.08
N GLY A 121 -6.07 -10.41 10.03
CA GLY A 121 -6.63 -9.26 10.72
C GLY A 121 -8.03 -8.91 10.24
N LEU A 122 -8.21 -8.75 8.93
CA LEU A 122 -9.52 -8.46 8.36
C LEU A 122 -10.52 -9.59 8.62
N THR A 123 -10.12 -10.86 8.62
CA THR A 123 -11.04 -11.96 8.98
C THR A 123 -11.51 -11.85 10.43
N ILE A 124 -10.63 -11.49 11.37
CA ILE A 124 -11.01 -11.30 12.78
C ILE A 124 -11.87 -10.04 12.92
N THR A 125 -11.51 -8.95 12.26
CA THR A 125 -12.29 -7.71 12.22
C THR A 125 -13.68 -7.94 11.62
N LEU A 126 -13.82 -8.79 10.61
CA LEU A 126 -15.10 -9.17 10.02
C LEU A 126 -16.04 -9.79 11.06
N VAL A 127 -15.54 -10.68 11.92
CA VAL A 127 -16.35 -11.28 12.99
C VAL A 127 -16.89 -10.19 13.93
N VAL A 128 -16.07 -9.19 14.25
CA VAL A 128 -16.47 -8.06 15.09
C VAL A 128 -17.47 -7.15 14.36
N ALA A 129 -17.23 -6.85 13.09
CA ALA A 129 -18.13 -6.06 12.25
C ALA A 129 -19.53 -6.70 12.15
N LEU A 130 -19.61 -8.02 11.95
CA LEU A 130 -20.87 -8.75 11.91
C LEU A 130 -21.65 -8.72 13.24
N ALA A 131 -20.96 -8.49 14.36
CA ALA A 131 -21.59 -8.41 15.67
C ALA A 131 -22.02 -6.97 16.05
N LEU A 132 -21.35 -5.95 15.48
CA LEU A 132 -21.52 -4.56 15.90
C LEU A 132 -22.21 -3.66 14.86
N PHE A 133 -22.21 -4.02 13.58
CA PHE A 133 -22.70 -3.14 12.51
C PHE A 133 -24.14 -3.50 12.12
N ASP A 134 -24.94 -2.48 11.84
CA ASP A 134 -26.35 -2.64 11.47
C ASP A 134 -26.50 -3.15 10.01
N SER A 135 -25.53 -2.84 9.16
CA SER A 135 -25.50 -3.26 7.76
C SER A 135 -24.15 -3.84 7.33
N PHE A 136 -24.22 -4.99 6.66
CA PHE A 136 -23.04 -5.69 6.14
C PHE A 136 -23.01 -5.77 4.62
N ALA A 137 -21.93 -5.26 4.02
CA ALA A 137 -21.70 -5.28 2.57
C ALA A 137 -20.53 -6.22 2.24
N PRO A 138 -20.79 -7.52 1.96
CA PRO A 138 -19.73 -8.51 1.73
C PRO A 138 -18.87 -8.18 0.51
N VAL A 139 -19.47 -7.60 -0.53
CA VAL A 139 -18.76 -7.23 -1.77
C VAL A 139 -17.75 -6.11 -1.48
N ASP A 140 -18.16 -5.04 -0.81
CA ASP A 140 -17.28 -3.92 -0.44
C ASP A 140 -16.14 -4.39 0.47
N TYR A 141 -16.43 -5.28 1.43
CA TYR A 141 -15.41 -5.87 2.29
C TYR A 141 -14.37 -6.69 1.51
N ALA A 142 -14.83 -7.47 0.52
CA ALA A 142 -13.96 -8.25 -0.35
C ALA A 142 -13.12 -7.35 -1.28
N VAL A 143 -13.72 -6.32 -1.86
CA VAL A 143 -13.03 -5.30 -2.68
C VAL A 143 -11.95 -4.60 -1.86
N PHE A 144 -12.28 -4.17 -0.65
CA PHE A 144 -11.33 -3.54 0.27
C PHE A 144 -10.15 -4.46 0.58
N THR A 145 -10.44 -5.73 0.90
CA THR A 145 -9.40 -6.73 1.18
C THR A 145 -8.49 -6.94 -0.04
N ALA A 146 -9.06 -7.13 -1.23
CA ALA A 146 -8.31 -7.32 -2.46
C ALA A 146 -7.43 -6.11 -2.80
N MET A 147 -7.96 -4.90 -2.68
CA MET A 147 -7.19 -3.68 -2.93
C MET A 147 -6.08 -3.46 -1.90
N THR A 148 -6.33 -3.80 -0.63
CA THR A 148 -5.31 -3.72 0.42
C THR A 148 -4.16 -4.69 0.12
N LEU A 149 -4.46 -5.88 -0.40
CA LEU A 149 -3.44 -6.83 -0.85
C LEU A 149 -2.64 -6.32 -2.05
N VAL A 150 -3.28 -5.61 -2.99
CA VAL A 150 -2.57 -4.94 -4.09
C VAL A 150 -1.65 -3.84 -3.58
N LEU A 151 -2.11 -3.02 -2.63
CA LEU A 151 -1.28 -1.99 -2.00
C LEU A 151 -0.06 -2.62 -1.31
N ALA A 152 -0.27 -3.71 -0.57
CA ALA A 152 0.81 -4.46 0.06
C ALA A 152 1.82 -5.01 -0.96
N LEU A 153 1.34 -5.54 -2.09
CA LEU A 153 2.20 -5.98 -3.20
C LEU A 153 3.05 -4.82 -3.74
N VAL A 154 2.44 -3.65 -3.97
CA VAL A 154 3.14 -2.47 -4.51
C VAL A 154 4.23 -2.00 -3.55
N TYR A 155 3.91 -1.82 -2.26
CA TYR A 155 4.88 -1.37 -1.27
C TYR A 155 6.01 -2.38 -1.03
N ILE A 156 5.70 -3.68 -1.01
CA ILE A 156 6.74 -4.71 -0.96
C ILE A 156 7.58 -4.68 -2.24
N GLY A 157 6.99 -4.46 -3.41
CA GLY A 157 7.72 -4.30 -4.67
C GLY A 157 8.72 -3.15 -4.65
N VAL A 158 8.28 -1.99 -4.16
CA VAL A 158 9.16 -0.82 -3.93
C VAL A 158 10.29 -1.18 -2.96
N MET A 159 9.97 -1.83 -1.83
CA MET A 159 10.98 -2.18 -0.83
C MET A 159 11.98 -3.23 -1.34
N VAL A 160 11.52 -4.23 -2.10
CA VAL A 160 12.38 -5.23 -2.75
C VAL A 160 13.30 -4.56 -3.77
N ALA A 161 12.79 -3.60 -4.55
CA ALA A 161 13.61 -2.82 -5.46
C ALA A 161 14.70 -2.04 -4.71
N ILE A 162 14.35 -1.34 -3.62
CA ILE A 162 15.32 -0.63 -2.78
C ILE A 162 16.36 -1.63 -2.24
N SER A 163 15.92 -2.73 -1.64
CA SER A 163 16.79 -3.78 -1.11
C SER A 163 17.75 -4.33 -2.18
N ALA A 164 17.27 -4.56 -3.40
CA ALA A 164 18.07 -5.04 -4.53
C ALA A 164 19.21 -4.09 -4.94
N THR A 165 19.02 -2.78 -4.74
CA THR A 165 19.97 -1.73 -5.09
C THR A 165 20.99 -1.42 -4.00
N THR A 166 20.77 -1.95 -2.78
CA THR A 166 21.60 -1.69 -1.60
C THR A 166 22.45 -2.89 -1.22
N GLY A 167 23.65 -2.62 -0.69
CA GLY A 167 24.60 -3.66 -0.27
C GLY A 167 24.44 -4.14 1.18
N SER A 168 23.63 -3.45 2.01
CA SER A 168 23.43 -3.82 3.41
C SER A 168 21.99 -3.56 3.88
N GLY A 169 21.48 -4.42 4.77
CA GLY A 169 20.12 -4.33 5.29
C GLY A 169 19.82 -3.01 6.00
N GLY A 170 20.77 -2.45 6.76
CA GLY A 170 20.61 -1.15 7.41
C GLY A 170 20.43 0.01 6.41
N ARG A 171 21.16 -0.01 5.29
CA ARG A 171 20.98 0.99 4.21
C ARG A 171 19.65 0.82 3.49
N ALA A 172 19.23 -0.42 3.24
CA ALA A 172 17.92 -0.71 2.69
C ALA A 172 16.81 -0.12 3.57
N MET A 173 16.90 -0.32 4.89
CA MET A 173 15.93 0.21 5.85
C MET A 173 15.91 1.75 5.86
N ALA A 174 17.07 2.40 5.87
CA ALA A 174 17.17 3.86 5.81
C ALA A 174 16.54 4.43 4.52
N PHE A 175 16.81 3.81 3.35
CA PHE A 175 16.18 4.22 2.10
C PHE A 175 14.69 3.90 2.04
N GLY A 176 14.24 2.81 2.65
CA GLY A 176 12.82 2.52 2.82
C GLY A 176 12.09 3.58 3.63
N ILE A 177 12.69 4.02 4.75
CA ILE A 177 12.16 5.13 5.58
C ILE A 177 12.13 6.42 4.77
N GLY A 178 13.20 6.73 4.03
CA GLY A 178 13.23 7.91 3.15
C GLY A 178 12.13 7.87 2.08
N ALA A 179 11.90 6.70 1.45
CA ALA A 179 10.83 6.51 0.49
C ALA A 179 9.44 6.71 1.14
N PHE A 180 9.23 6.21 2.35
CA PHE A 180 8.00 6.47 3.11
C PHE A 180 7.79 7.96 3.36
N VAL A 181 8.80 8.68 3.86
CA VAL A 181 8.67 10.13 4.10
C VAL A 181 8.33 10.87 2.80
N VAL A 182 8.96 10.51 1.68
CA VAL A 182 8.68 11.15 0.39
C VAL A 182 7.26 10.82 -0.11
N LEU A 183 6.84 9.56 -0.02
CA LEU A 183 5.59 9.10 -0.62
C LEU A 183 4.35 9.34 0.25
N GLU A 184 4.49 9.33 1.56
CA GLU A 184 3.37 9.46 2.51
C GLU A 184 3.27 10.86 3.13
N ILE A 185 4.40 11.56 3.32
CA ILE A 185 4.40 12.84 4.04
C ILE A 185 4.62 14.00 3.08
N LEU A 186 5.69 13.96 2.29
CA LEU A 186 6.04 15.08 1.41
C LEU A 186 5.17 15.13 0.15
N ALA A 187 4.59 13.99 -0.26
CA ALA A 187 3.74 13.91 -1.43
C ALA A 187 2.53 14.84 -1.35
N ASP A 188 1.90 14.97 -0.17
CA ASP A 188 0.73 15.83 0.03
C ASP A 188 1.05 17.33 -0.14
N ILE A 189 2.33 17.70 0.02
CA ILE A 189 2.81 19.08 -0.16
C ILE A 189 2.95 19.41 -1.64
N VAL A 190 3.26 18.43 -2.50
CA VAL A 190 3.61 18.66 -3.92
C VAL A 190 2.46 19.30 -4.71
N PRO A 191 1.21 18.82 -4.66
CA PRO A 191 0.09 19.43 -5.40
C PRO A 191 -0.16 20.87 -4.95
N LEU A 192 -0.12 21.13 -3.64
CA LEU A 192 -0.33 22.46 -3.08
C LEU A 192 0.80 23.42 -3.48
N ALA A 193 2.06 22.97 -3.39
CA ALA A 193 3.21 23.77 -3.79
C ALA A 193 3.20 24.08 -5.30
N ALA A 194 2.83 23.11 -6.14
CA ALA A 194 2.71 23.32 -7.58
C ALA A 194 1.62 24.33 -7.90
N LEU A 195 0.44 24.22 -7.26
CA LEU A 195 -0.64 25.19 -7.41
C LEU A 195 -0.20 26.59 -6.97
N PHE A 196 0.48 26.71 -5.84
CA PHE A 196 0.99 27.98 -5.31
C PHE A 196 1.95 28.67 -6.29
N VAL A 197 2.90 27.93 -6.87
CA VAL A 197 3.87 28.46 -7.83
C VAL A 197 3.19 28.90 -9.12
N VAL A 198 2.29 28.08 -9.67
CA VAL A 198 1.58 28.41 -10.93
C VAL A 198 0.67 29.63 -10.77
N ASN A 199 0.12 29.87 -9.58
CA ASN A 199 -0.67 31.06 -9.25
C ASN A 199 0.18 32.25 -8.79
N GLY A 200 1.48 32.27 -9.12
CA GLY A 200 2.36 33.42 -8.83
C GLY A 200 2.66 33.60 -7.34
N PHE A 201 2.88 32.50 -6.61
CA PHE A 201 3.11 32.49 -5.16
C PHE A 201 1.92 33.03 -4.36
N SER A 202 0.72 32.71 -4.83
CA SER A 202 -0.53 32.97 -4.11
C SER A 202 -1.34 31.69 -3.97
N VAL A 203 -1.98 31.52 -2.82
CA VAL A 203 -2.93 30.42 -2.61
C VAL A 203 -4.28 30.87 -3.14
N PRO A 204 -4.89 30.16 -4.09
CA PRO A 204 -6.22 30.51 -4.58
C PRO A 204 -7.20 30.58 -3.41
N SER A 205 -7.79 31.76 -3.18
CA SER A 205 -8.84 31.97 -2.18
C SER A 205 -10.20 31.91 -2.87
N GLY A 206 -11.19 31.30 -2.20
CA GLY A 206 -12.60 31.37 -2.62
C GLY A 206 -13.19 30.15 -3.34
N GLY A 207 -12.86 28.92 -2.92
CA GLY A 207 -13.55 27.72 -3.42
C GLY A 207 -13.42 27.49 -4.93
N ALA A 208 -12.39 28.07 -5.55
CA ALA A 208 -12.12 27.91 -6.97
C ALA A 208 -11.93 26.42 -7.30
N ALA A 209 -12.43 26.01 -8.47
CA ALA A 209 -12.28 24.66 -8.97
C ALA A 209 -10.81 24.25 -8.99
N VAL A 210 -10.51 23.05 -8.48
CA VAL A 210 -9.14 22.52 -8.50
C VAL A 210 -8.80 22.13 -9.94
N PRO A 211 -7.71 22.64 -10.52
CA PRO A 211 -7.29 22.23 -11.84
C PRO A 211 -7.05 20.72 -11.89
N ALA A 212 -7.53 20.05 -12.93
CA ALA A 212 -7.47 18.59 -13.02
C ALA A 212 -6.03 18.02 -12.98
N TRP A 213 -5.03 18.78 -13.44
CA TRP A 213 -3.62 18.39 -13.31
C TRP A 213 -3.15 18.38 -11.85
N VAL A 214 -3.66 19.27 -10.99
CA VAL A 214 -3.38 19.26 -9.54
C VAL A 214 -4.05 18.06 -8.89
N ALA A 215 -5.29 17.76 -9.28
CA ALA A 215 -5.99 16.57 -8.81
C ALA A 215 -5.22 15.28 -9.21
N PHE A 216 -4.58 15.25 -10.38
CA PHE A 216 -3.74 14.11 -10.77
C PHE A 216 -2.49 13.95 -9.91
N LEU A 217 -1.83 15.06 -9.54
CA LEU A 217 -0.71 15.01 -8.59
C LEU A 217 -1.13 14.46 -7.22
N ASN A 218 -2.38 14.66 -6.81
CA ASN A 218 -2.95 14.08 -5.59
C ASN A 218 -3.28 12.57 -5.69
N VAL A 219 -3.07 11.92 -6.83
CA VAL A 219 -3.37 10.48 -7.04
C VAL A 219 -2.12 9.71 -7.50
N ILE A 220 -0.96 10.37 -7.60
CA ILE A 220 0.24 9.77 -8.20
C ILE A 220 0.99 8.81 -7.26
N THR A 221 0.78 8.89 -5.95
CA THR A 221 1.46 8.03 -4.98
C THR A 221 0.71 6.71 -4.79
N PRO A 222 1.38 5.62 -4.36
CA PRO A 222 0.70 4.35 -4.16
C PRO A 222 -0.51 4.45 -3.21
N SER A 223 -0.37 5.15 -2.08
CA SER A 223 -1.45 5.31 -1.11
C SER A 223 -2.62 6.14 -1.65
N THR A 224 -2.34 7.23 -2.36
CA THR A 224 -3.42 8.06 -2.94
C THR A 224 -4.10 7.39 -4.13
N ALA A 225 -3.35 6.68 -4.97
CA ALA A 225 -3.90 5.84 -6.04
C ALA A 225 -4.79 4.73 -5.46
N TYR A 226 -4.36 4.07 -4.38
CA TYR A 226 -5.18 3.09 -3.67
C TYR A 226 -6.47 3.70 -3.12
N THR A 227 -6.39 4.84 -2.42
CA THR A 227 -7.56 5.52 -1.86
C THR A 227 -8.54 5.92 -2.96
N ASN A 228 -8.06 6.50 -4.05
CA ASN A 228 -8.90 6.86 -5.18
C ASN A 228 -9.52 5.61 -5.82
N ALA A 229 -8.71 4.57 -6.13
CA ALA A 229 -9.23 3.30 -6.66
C ALA A 229 -10.32 2.69 -5.78
N LEU A 230 -10.10 2.66 -4.46
CA LEU A 230 -11.10 2.18 -3.52
C LEU A 230 -12.40 2.98 -3.58
N GLY A 231 -12.33 4.32 -3.56
CA GLY A 231 -13.55 5.15 -3.69
C GLY A 231 -14.36 4.85 -4.95
N TRP A 232 -13.69 4.50 -6.05
CA TRP A 232 -14.34 4.12 -7.30
C TRP A 232 -14.93 2.71 -7.32
N PHE A 233 -14.35 1.77 -6.57
CA PHE A 233 -14.79 0.36 -6.57
C PHE A 233 -15.64 -0.02 -5.35
N LEU A 234 -15.67 0.81 -4.32
CA LEU A 234 -16.60 0.68 -3.19
C LEU A 234 -17.97 1.25 -3.58
N GLY A 235 -19.03 0.51 -3.28
CA GLY A 235 -20.37 0.83 -3.76
C GLY A 235 -20.44 0.83 -5.30
N ASP A 236 -21.01 1.89 -5.87
CA ASP A 236 -21.10 2.09 -7.32
C ASP A 236 -20.13 3.16 -7.85
N GLY A 237 -19.24 3.70 -6.99
CA GLY A 237 -18.30 4.76 -7.33
C GLY A 237 -18.93 6.12 -7.65
N SER A 238 -20.26 6.25 -7.64
CA SER A 238 -20.98 7.47 -8.02
C SER A 238 -20.69 8.63 -7.06
N ALA A 239 -20.60 8.34 -5.76
CA ALA A 239 -20.27 9.32 -4.74
C ALA A 239 -18.86 9.91 -4.93
N THR A 240 -17.87 9.06 -5.22
CA THR A 240 -16.50 9.51 -5.52
C THR A 240 -16.44 10.31 -6.82
N ALA A 241 -17.11 9.86 -7.88
CA ALA A 241 -17.17 10.58 -9.14
C ALA A 241 -17.87 11.95 -8.98
N ALA A 242 -18.95 12.03 -8.21
CA ALA A 242 -19.67 13.27 -7.92
C ALA A 242 -18.83 14.24 -7.08
N ALA A 243 -18.19 13.75 -6.01
CA ALA A 243 -17.33 14.58 -5.15
C ALA A 243 -16.16 15.18 -5.94
N LEU A 244 -15.51 14.36 -6.77
CA LEU A 244 -14.43 14.82 -7.64
C LEU A 244 -14.92 15.76 -8.73
N GLY A 245 -16.06 15.47 -9.36
CA GLY A 245 -16.67 16.36 -10.37
C GLY A 245 -17.01 17.74 -9.82
N ALA A 246 -17.52 17.80 -8.58
CA ALA A 246 -17.76 19.05 -7.87
C ALA A 246 -16.45 19.81 -7.60
N GLN A 247 -15.39 19.12 -7.17
CA GLN A 247 -14.07 19.72 -6.93
C GLN A 247 -13.44 20.29 -8.21
N LEU A 248 -13.67 19.65 -9.37
CA LEU A 248 -13.14 20.06 -10.66
C LEU A 248 -14.03 21.07 -11.40
N ALA A 249 -15.25 21.32 -10.90
CA ALA A 249 -16.32 22.06 -11.59
C ALA A 249 -16.57 21.55 -13.03
N GLY A 250 -16.55 20.23 -13.24
CA GLY A 250 -16.65 19.65 -14.57
C GLY A 250 -16.62 18.11 -14.57
N PRO A 251 -16.65 17.48 -15.77
CA PRO A 251 -16.58 16.03 -15.88
C PRO A 251 -15.22 15.51 -15.40
N VAL A 252 -15.23 14.36 -14.73
CA VAL A 252 -14.00 13.73 -14.24
C VAL A 252 -13.17 13.20 -15.43
N PRO A 253 -11.93 13.67 -15.63
CA PRO A 253 -11.06 13.15 -16.68
C PRO A 253 -10.68 11.68 -16.46
N PHE A 254 -10.43 10.97 -17.56
CA PHE A 254 -10.13 9.53 -17.54
C PHE A 254 -8.95 9.17 -16.61
N TYR A 255 -7.95 10.04 -16.49
CA TYR A 255 -6.75 9.81 -15.67
C TYR A 255 -6.97 9.97 -14.15
N LEU A 256 -8.16 10.38 -13.73
CA LEU A 256 -8.57 10.42 -12.31
C LEU A 256 -9.55 9.29 -11.95
N THR A 257 -9.87 8.41 -12.89
CA THR A 257 -10.74 7.26 -12.64
C THR A 257 -10.05 6.20 -11.80
N GLY A 258 -10.83 5.33 -11.16
CA GLY A 258 -10.29 4.20 -10.39
C GLY A 258 -9.39 3.29 -11.23
N TRP A 259 -9.73 3.06 -12.49
CA TRP A 259 -8.90 2.28 -13.42
C TRP A 259 -7.55 2.95 -13.74
N ALA A 260 -7.53 4.28 -13.88
CA ALA A 260 -6.27 5.00 -14.03
C ALA A 260 -5.40 4.88 -12.77
N SER A 261 -6.00 4.94 -11.59
CA SER A 261 -5.29 4.68 -10.33
C SER A 261 -4.73 3.26 -10.26
N MET A 262 -5.44 2.26 -10.78
CA MET A 262 -4.89 0.90 -10.90
C MET A 262 -3.67 0.84 -11.82
N ALA A 263 -3.68 1.61 -12.92
CA ALA A 263 -2.51 1.73 -13.79
C ALA A 263 -1.34 2.41 -13.08
N VAL A 264 -1.59 3.43 -12.24
CA VAL A 264 -0.57 4.06 -11.39
C VAL A 264 0.04 3.06 -10.41
N LEU A 265 -0.79 2.26 -9.71
CA LEU A 265 -0.32 1.19 -8.83
C LEU A 265 0.52 0.15 -9.58
N ALA A 266 0.08 -0.27 -10.77
CA ALA A 266 0.84 -1.18 -11.62
C ALA A 266 2.19 -0.58 -12.05
N ALA A 267 2.23 0.71 -12.39
CA ALA A 267 3.47 1.41 -12.72
C ALA A 267 4.43 1.45 -11.52
N TRP A 268 3.92 1.71 -10.30
CA TRP A 268 4.71 1.67 -9.07
C TRP A 268 5.20 0.28 -8.67
N LEU A 269 4.52 -0.79 -9.11
CA LEU A 269 5.05 -2.14 -8.96
C LEU A 269 6.17 -2.40 -9.98
N VAL A 270 5.89 -2.15 -11.26
CA VAL A 270 6.74 -2.59 -12.37
C VAL A 270 8.01 -1.74 -12.49
N VAL A 271 7.91 -0.41 -12.41
CA VAL A 271 9.04 0.49 -12.67
C VAL A 271 10.15 0.34 -11.63
N PRO A 272 9.89 0.42 -10.31
CA PRO A 272 10.92 0.21 -9.30
C PRO A 272 11.53 -1.18 -9.37
N LEU A 273 10.71 -2.23 -9.53
CA LEU A 273 11.22 -3.60 -9.64
C LEU A 273 12.11 -3.79 -10.86
N ALA A 274 11.75 -3.24 -12.02
CA ALA A 274 12.57 -3.29 -13.22
C ALA A 274 13.92 -2.57 -13.02
N LEU A 275 13.91 -1.39 -12.39
CA LEU A 275 15.13 -0.64 -12.07
C LEU A 275 16.00 -1.38 -11.05
N GLY A 276 15.39 -1.92 -9.99
CA GLY A 276 16.05 -2.70 -8.95
C GLY A 276 16.68 -3.98 -9.51
N TYR A 277 15.94 -4.70 -10.35
CA TYR A 277 16.43 -5.89 -11.05
C TYR A 277 17.60 -5.56 -11.98
N ARG A 278 17.50 -4.51 -12.80
CA ARG A 278 18.59 -4.10 -13.71
C ARG A 278 19.88 -3.79 -12.95
N ARG A 279 19.78 -3.12 -11.80
CA ARG A 279 20.95 -2.84 -10.95
C ARG A 279 21.46 -4.11 -10.27
N PHE A 280 20.55 -4.96 -9.79
CA PHE A 280 20.88 -6.26 -9.19
C PHE A 280 21.60 -7.18 -10.18
N ALA A 281 21.19 -7.19 -11.45
CA ALA A 281 21.78 -8.01 -12.50
C ALA A 281 23.20 -7.59 -12.87
N ARG A 282 23.54 -6.30 -12.74
CA ARG A 282 24.85 -5.73 -13.07
C ARG A 282 25.82 -5.67 -11.89
N ALA A 283 25.36 -5.95 -10.66
CA ALA A 283 26.24 -5.94 -9.50
C ALA A 283 27.11 -7.21 -9.48
N ASP A 284 28.42 -7.01 -9.36
CA ASP A 284 29.39 -8.06 -9.05
C ASP A 284 29.19 -8.50 -7.59
N LEU A 285 29.18 -9.81 -7.35
CA LEU A 285 28.89 -10.46 -6.06
C LEU A 285 30.09 -11.25 -5.55
#